data_AF-A0A3B9JY31-F1
#
_entry.id   AF-A0A3B9JY31-F1
#
_cell.length_a   1.000
_cell.length_b   1.000
_cell.length_c   1.000
_cell.angle_alpha   90.00
_cell.angle_beta   90.00
_cell.angle_gamma   90.00
#
_symmetry.space_group_name_H-M   'P 1'
#
loop_
_entity.id
_entity.type
_entity.pdbx_description
1 polymer ?
#
loop_
_entity_poly.entity_id
_entity_poly.type
_entity_poly.pdbx_seq_one_letter_code
_entity_poly.pdbx_strand_id
1 'polypeptide(L)'
;MDKNLSFQDPNDLVDLAGYLKRALRLDSTGAVRLRAFGSVLAAYVSPIYAGSLLGDGLTVIGLRTINLTSQNELDSLFTIEALLASV
;
A
#
# COMPACT_ATOMS: atom_id res chain seq x y z
N MET A 1 -6.06 -21.69 0.39
CA MET A 1 -4.78 -21.11 0.81
C MET A 1 -5.13 -19.81 1.50
N ASP A 2 -5.07 -19.80 2.82
CA ASP A 2 -5.51 -18.66 3.63
C ASP A 2 -4.58 -17.49 3.34
N LYS A 3 -5.13 -16.43 2.75
CA LYS A 3 -4.39 -15.21 2.39
C LYS A 3 -4.34 -14.21 3.54
N ASN A 4 -4.28 -14.70 4.78
CA ASN A 4 -4.23 -13.86 5.96
C ASN A 4 -2.78 -13.50 6.27
N LEU A 5 -2.48 -12.20 6.28
CA LEU A 5 -1.19 -11.69 6.73
C LEU A 5 -1.27 -11.37 8.23
N SER A 6 -0.24 -11.74 8.98
CA SER A 6 -0.15 -11.47 10.41
C SER A 6 0.99 -10.48 10.67
N PHE A 7 0.67 -9.43 11.42
CA PHE A 7 1.51 -8.25 11.63
C PHE A 7 2.14 -8.28 13.02
N GLN A 8 3.41 -7.88 13.15
CA GLN A 8 4.09 -7.88 14.44
C GLN A 8 3.59 -6.77 15.37
N ASP A 9 3.34 -5.58 14.82
CA ASP A 9 2.84 -4.43 15.57
C ASP A 9 1.47 -3.99 14.99
N PRO A 10 0.40 -3.88 15.81
CA PRO A 10 -0.86 -3.28 15.38
C PRO A 10 -0.71 -1.87 14.78
N ASN A 11 0.30 -1.11 15.18
CA ASN A 11 0.59 0.21 14.60
C ASN A 11 0.99 0.16 13.12
N ASP A 12 1.49 -0.98 12.63
CA ASP A 12 1.81 -1.17 11.21
C ASP A 12 0.55 -1.07 10.34
N LEU A 13 -0.58 -1.61 10.81
CA LEU A 13 -1.87 -1.50 10.11
C LEU A 13 -2.39 -0.07 10.14
N VAL A 14 -2.21 0.65 11.26
CA VAL A 14 -2.58 2.05 11.37
C VAL A 14 -1.77 2.93 10.41
N ASP A 15 -0.45 2.71 10.31
CA ASP A 15 0.38 3.41 9.32
C ASP A 15 -0.03 3.06 7.89
N LEU A 16 -0.24 1.77 7.58
CA LEU A 16 -0.66 1.32 6.27
C LEU A 16 -2.00 1.96 5.85
N ALA A 17 -2.99 1.99 6.73
CA ALA A 17 -4.26 2.66 6.48
C ALA A 17 -4.06 4.18 6.28
N GLY A 18 -3.20 4.82 7.06
CA GLY A 18 -2.85 6.24 6.91
C GLY A 18 -2.15 6.55 5.58
N TYR A 19 -1.29 5.65 5.12
CA TYR A 19 -0.62 5.71 3.83
C TYR A 19 -1.62 5.54 2.67
N LEU A 20 -2.50 4.54 2.73
CA LEU A 20 -3.54 4.28 1.73
C LEU A 20 -4.57 5.43 1.65
N LYS A 21 -4.98 6.03 2.76
CA LYS A 21 -5.87 7.20 2.76
C LYS A 21 -5.26 8.40 2.03
N ARG A 22 -3.96 8.63 2.21
CA ARG A 22 -3.24 9.71 1.50
C ARG A 22 -3.16 9.40 0.01
N ALA A 23 -2.87 8.16 -0.34
CA ALA A 23 -2.84 7.71 -1.72
C ALA A 23 -4.21 7.84 -2.41
N LEU A 24 -5.29 7.39 -1.77
CA LEU A 24 -6.66 7.48 -2.30
C LEU A 24 -7.10 8.92 -2.56
N ARG A 25 -6.67 9.86 -1.70
CA ARG A 25 -6.96 11.29 -1.88
C ARG A 25 -6.24 11.89 -3.09
N LEU A 26 -5.08 11.34 -3.46
CA LEU A 26 -4.30 11.80 -4.62
C LEU A 26 -4.79 11.16 -5.92
N ASP A 27 -5.17 9.88 -5.88
CA ASP A 27 -5.76 9.14 -6.99
C ASP A 27 -6.87 8.22 -6.48
N SER A 28 -8.13 8.65 -6.67
CA SER A 28 -9.31 7.90 -6.24
C SER A 28 -9.52 6.60 -7.00
N THR A 29 -8.88 6.45 -8.16
CA THR A 29 -8.92 5.25 -9.00
C THR A 29 -7.62 4.44 -8.91
N GLY A 30 -6.72 4.84 -8.01
CA GLY A 30 -5.38 4.29 -7.92
C GLY A 30 -5.34 2.86 -7.41
N ALA A 31 -4.21 2.21 -7.68
CA ALA A 31 -3.94 0.84 -7.27
C ALA A 31 -2.70 0.76 -6.36
N VAL A 32 -2.74 -0.24 -5.48
CA VAL A 32 -1.65 -0.61 -4.59
C VAL A 32 -1.25 -2.05 -4.87
N ARG A 33 0.05 -2.29 -4.92
CA ARG A 33 0.60 -3.63 -5.02
C ARG A 33 1.18 -4.05 -3.68
N LEU A 34 0.81 -5.26 -3.25
CA LEU A 34 1.36 -5.93 -2.10
C LEU A 34 2.30 -7.03 -2.57
N ARG A 35 3.55 -6.97 -2.12
CA ARG A 35 4.54 -8.01 -2.32
C ARG A 35 5.06 -8.49 -0.98
N ALA A 36 4.80 -9.75 -0.63
CA ALA A 36 5.44 -10.39 0.51
C ALA A 36 6.55 -11.33 0.02
N PHE A 37 7.70 -11.29 0.69
CA PHE A 37 8.77 -12.26 0.52
C PHE A 37 9.52 -12.43 1.85
N GLY A 38 9.63 -13.67 2.33
CA GLY A 38 10.10 -13.92 3.69
C GLY A 38 9.18 -13.24 4.71
N SER A 39 9.73 -12.57 5.71
CA SER A 39 8.95 -11.85 6.73
C SER A 39 8.66 -10.39 6.37
N VAL A 40 8.89 -9.95 5.14
CA VAL A 40 8.70 -8.54 4.75
C VAL A 40 7.54 -8.42 3.78
N LEU A 41 6.59 -7.53 4.11
CA LEU A 41 5.56 -7.05 3.21
C LEU A 41 5.94 -5.67 2.68
N ALA A 42 6.09 -5.54 1.36
CA ALA A 42 6.22 -4.29 0.65
C ALA A 42 4.86 -3.86 0.09
N ALA A 43 4.42 -2.65 0.42
CA ALA A 43 3.23 -2.00 -0.12
C ALA A 43 3.64 -0.74 -0.87
N TYR A 44 3.35 -0.69 -2.17
CA TYR A 44 3.66 0.46 -3.02
C TYR A 44 2.47 0.81 -3.89
N VAL A 45 2.12 2.08 -3.89
CA VAL A 45 1.10 2.67 -4.75
C VAL A 45 1.78 3.25 -5.99
N SER A 46 1.20 3.04 -7.16
CA SER A 46 1.73 3.64 -8.39
C SER A 46 1.58 5.17 -8.33
N PRO A 47 2.64 5.95 -8.56
CA PRO A 47 2.53 7.40 -8.64
C PRO A 47 1.92 7.77 -10.00
N ILE A 48 0.63 8.09 -10.05
CA ILE A 48 0.06 8.83 -11.20
C ILE A 48 -0.70 10.03 -10.66
N TYR A 49 -0.14 11.22 -10.88
CA TYR A 49 -0.89 12.47 -10.92
C TYR A 49 -0.48 13.24 -12.17
N ALA A 50 -1.20 13.04 -13.27
CA ALA A 50 -1.11 13.88 -14.47
C ALA A 50 -2.11 15.04 -14.34
N GLY A 51 -1.99 15.84 -13.27
CA GLY A 51 -2.91 16.94 -12.98
C GLY A 51 -2.71 18.19 -13.81
N SER A 52 -1.58 18.32 -14.50
CA SER A 52 -1.44 19.02 -15.78
C SER A 52 0.00 18.87 -16.22
N LEU A 53 0.23 18.97 -17.52
CA LEU A 53 1.57 19.15 -18.10
C LEU A 53 2.31 20.40 -17.56
N LEU A 54 1.72 21.17 -16.61
CA LEU A 54 2.07 22.54 -16.20
C LEU A 54 1.85 22.86 -14.69
N GLY A 55 1.66 21.88 -13.79
CA GLY A 55 1.28 22.13 -12.39
C GLY A 55 2.34 21.71 -11.37
N ASP A 56 2.77 22.66 -10.52
CA ASP A 56 3.92 22.53 -9.61
C ASP A 56 3.74 21.52 -8.45
N GLY A 57 4.53 20.45 -8.48
CA GLY A 57 4.86 19.63 -7.32
C GLY A 57 5.24 18.17 -7.61
N LEU A 58 6.38 17.72 -7.10
CA LEU A 58 6.79 16.31 -7.14
C LEU A 58 5.87 15.47 -6.22
N THR A 59 5.05 14.60 -6.79
CA THR A 59 4.24 13.66 -6.00
C THR A 59 5.02 12.36 -5.79
N VAL A 60 5.69 12.25 -4.64
CA VAL A 60 6.33 10.99 -4.20
C VAL A 60 5.30 10.16 -3.44
N ILE A 61 4.73 9.15 -4.08
CA ILE A 61 3.93 8.14 -3.38
C ILE A 61 4.87 6.96 -3.08
N GLY A 62 5.42 6.99 -1.86
CA GLY A 62 6.56 6.14 -1.46
C GLY A 62 6.22 4.66 -1.27
N LEU A 63 7.20 3.89 -0.83
CA LEU A 63 7.08 2.49 -0.42
C LEU A 63 6.84 2.40 1.09
N ARG A 64 6.06 1.41 1.53
CA ARG A 64 6.03 0.96 2.92
C ARG A 64 6.51 -0.47 3.00
N THR A 65 7.35 -0.75 3.99
CA THR A 65 7.81 -2.09 4.32
C THR A 65 7.38 -2.41 5.74
N ILE A 66 6.73 -3.55 5.93
CA ILE A 66 6.14 -3.98 7.19
C ILE A 66 6.70 -5.36 7.53
N ASN A 67 7.02 -5.57 8.81
CA ASN A 67 7.50 -6.87 9.28
C ASN A 67 6.31 -7.77 9.65
N LEU A 68 6.27 -8.95 9.07
CA LEU A 68 5.27 -9.97 9.32
C LEU A 68 5.70 -10.89 10.47
N THR A 69 4.73 -11.51 11.14
CA THR A 69 5.02 -12.49 12.20
C THR A 69 5.55 -13.82 11.65
N SER A 70 5.29 -14.12 10.38
CA SER A 70 5.70 -15.36 9.71
C SER A 70 6.09 -15.11 8.26
N GLN A 71 6.83 -16.06 7.69
CA GLN A 71 7.23 -16.01 6.28
C GLN A 71 6.00 -16.14 5.37
N ASN A 72 5.91 -15.26 4.38
CA ASN A 72 4.82 -15.24 3.41
C ASN A 72 5.35 -14.94 2.01
N GLU A 73 4.67 -15.52 1.01
CA GLU A 73 4.86 -15.18 -0.40
C GLU A 73 3.54 -14.67 -0.96
N LEU A 74 3.54 -13.40 -1.37
CA LEU A 74 2.39 -12.74 -1.95
C LEU A 74 2.86 -11.83 -3.06
N ASP A 75 2.11 -11.81 -4.16
CA ASP A 75 2.20 -10.77 -5.16
C ASP A 75 0.81 -10.50 -5.70
N SER A 76 0.22 -9.38 -5.32
CA SER A 76 -1.16 -9.07 -5.66
C SER A 76 -1.38 -7.57 -5.79
N LEU A 77 -2.24 -7.22 -6.73
CA LEU A 77 -2.66 -5.85 -7.01
C LEU A 77 -4.09 -5.67 -6.51
N PHE A 78 -4.34 -4.56 -5.83
CA PHE A 78 -5.64 -4.19 -5.30
C PHE A 78 -5.95 -2.74 -5.69
N THR A 79 -7.24 -2.40 -5.79
CA THR A 79 -7.60 -0.98 -5.74
C THR A 79 -7.29 -0.45 -4.34
N ILE A 80 -6.91 0.83 -4.24
CA ILE A 80 -6.61 1.44 -2.93
C ILE A 80 -7.84 1.38 -2.01
N GLU A 81 -9.03 1.63 -2.57
CA GLU A 81 -10.30 1.56 -1.84
C GLU A 81 -10.58 0.16 -1.25
N ALA A 82 -10.42 -0.90 -2.05
CA ALA A 82 -10.69 -2.26 -1.59
C ALA A 82 -9.70 -2.69 -0.51
N LEU A 83 -8.41 -2.36 -0.65
CA LEU A 83 -7.42 -2.67 0.38
C LEU A 83 -7.68 -1.88 1.65
N LEU A 84 -8.02 -0.59 1.55
CA LEU A 84 -8.30 0.26 2.70
C LEU A 84 -9.49 -0.24 3.53
N ALA A 85 -10.50 -0.84 2.90
CA ALA A 85 -11.64 -1.44 3.61
C ALA A 85 -11.29 -2.74 4.36
N SER A 86 -10.11 -3.31 4.10
CA SER A 86 -9.66 -4.60 4.66
C SER A 86 -8.56 -4.48 5.72
N VAL A 87 -8.05 -3.27 5.96
CA VAL A 87 -6.98 -2.97 6.94
C VAL A 87 -7.49 -2.28 8.18
#